data_AF-A0A5D2AVG2-F1
#
_entry.id   AF-A0A5D2AVG2-F1
#
_cell.length_a   1.000
_cell.length_b   1.000
_cell.length_c   1.000
_cell.angle_alpha   90.00
_cell.angle_beta   90.00
_cell.angle_gamma   90.00
#
_symmetry.space_group_name_H-M   'P 1'
#
loop_
_entity.id
_entity.type
_entity.pdbx_description
1 polymer ?
#
loop_
_entity_poly.entity_id
_entity_poly.type
_entity_poly.pdbx_seq_one_letter_code
_entity_poly.pdbx_strand_id
1 'polypeptide(L)'
;MQIGSYVSNTFTEKVMVLILYIIKEKEREKKILILICFPRKHKFPKIHTRPDVSPVYYLHFPFFVFKYHQFPPLHYPFSSICLCFPLFSSAFFPPFKRKEETMVVHSQSAALDHCSLIKTCKPTTSVFKGIPVVDLRDPEAKTLIVKACEEYGFFKLVNHGVPMEFFTRLEAEALKFFNLPQSDKDKAGPPDPFGYGVKKIGSNGDVGWVEYLLLNTNPQITSLKSLTVFRETPEIFRSAVNDYIQAVKRMTFEVVELMADGLKIEPRDALSRLLRDEKSDSCFRLNHYPPCPELQALGGRNLIGFGEHTDPQIISVLRSNNTSGLQICLRDKTWVSVPPDQTSFFINVGDALQVMTNGRLRSVRHRVLAESMRSRVSMIYFGGPPLSEKIAPLASLMAKGEESLYEEFTWWEYKTSAYKSRLGDYRLGLFEKKTGGAAGQ
;
A
#
# COMPACT_ATOMS: atom_id res chain seq x y z
N MET A 1 -31.32 -3.73 40.53
CA MET A 1 -29.98 -3.14 40.33
C MET A 1 -29.55 -3.45 38.92
N GLN A 2 -29.67 -2.49 38.01
CA GLN A 2 -29.17 -2.62 36.65
C GLN A 2 -27.72 -2.14 36.65
N ILE A 3 -26.77 -3.02 36.30
CA ILE A 3 -25.37 -2.62 36.06
C ILE A 3 -25.19 -2.56 34.55
N GLY A 4 -25.05 -1.35 34.01
CA GLY A 4 -24.59 -1.12 32.64
C GLY A 4 -23.14 -0.67 32.66
N SER A 5 -22.28 -1.36 31.92
CA SER A 5 -20.89 -0.94 31.70
C SER A 5 -20.77 -0.22 30.35
N TYR A 6 -20.24 1.00 30.34
CA TYR A 6 -19.86 1.71 29.12
C TYR A 6 -18.36 1.94 29.14
N VAL A 7 -17.64 1.40 28.15
CA VAL A 7 -16.18 1.59 28.00
C VAL A 7 -15.97 2.59 26.86
N SER A 8 -15.50 3.79 27.20
CA SER A 8 -15.11 4.81 26.22
C SER A 8 -13.58 4.82 26.10
N ASN A 9 -13.05 4.32 24.98
CA ASN A 9 -11.64 4.47 24.64
C ASN A 9 -11.43 5.77 23.86
N THR A 10 -11.26 6.89 24.54
CA THR A 10 -10.75 8.12 23.92
C THR A 10 -9.23 8.17 24.07
N PHE A 11 -8.53 8.10 22.93
CA PHE A 11 -7.08 8.14 22.85
C PHE A 11 -6.56 9.57 22.94
N THR A 12 -5.96 9.90 24.08
CA THR A 12 -4.72 10.69 24.15
C THR A 12 -3.99 10.29 25.44
N GLU A 13 -2.87 9.59 25.28
CA GLU A 13 -1.88 9.18 26.29
C GLU A 13 -2.37 8.47 27.57
N LYS A 14 -2.39 7.13 27.52
CA LYS A 14 -2.19 6.17 28.64
C LYS A 14 -2.92 6.45 29.97
N VAL A 15 -4.23 6.72 29.93
CA VAL A 15 -5.11 6.63 31.11
C VAL A 15 -6.34 5.81 30.75
N MET A 16 -6.66 4.79 31.54
CA MET A 16 -7.90 4.03 31.40
C MET A 16 -8.91 4.58 32.40
N VAL A 17 -9.99 5.18 31.91
CA VAL A 17 -11.08 5.73 32.72
C VAL A 17 -12.27 4.79 32.63
N LEU A 18 -12.69 4.22 33.76
CA LEU A 18 -13.88 3.39 33.85
C LEU A 18 -14.96 4.17 34.58
N ILE A 19 -16.05 4.49 33.88
CA ILE A 19 -17.20 5.19 34.47
C ILE A 19 -18.31 4.18 34.71
N LEU A 20 -18.69 4.00 35.98
CA LEU A 20 -19.78 3.11 36.38
C LEU A 20 -20.97 3.95 36.84
N TYR A 21 -22.11 3.73 36.19
CA TYR A 21 -23.38 4.33 36.59
C TYR A 21 -24.13 3.36 37.51
N ILE A 22 -24.44 3.81 38.72
CA ILE A 22 -25.28 3.05 39.65
C ILE A 22 -26.58 3.81 39.81
N ILE A 23 -27.67 3.24 39.27
CA ILE A 23 -29.02 3.80 39.42
C ILE A 23 -29.73 3.04 40.53
N LYS A 24 -30.08 3.73 41.62
CA LYS A 24 -30.86 3.18 42.73
C LYS A 24 -32.33 3.55 42.50
N GLU A 25 -33.15 2.55 42.19
CA GLU A 25 -34.51 2.75 41.65
C GLU A 25 -35.56 3.35 42.61
N LYS A 26 -35.24 3.61 43.89
CA LYS A 26 -36.25 4.04 44.87
C LYS A 26 -36.21 5.50 45.34
N GLU A 27 -35.19 6.30 45.00
CA GLU A 27 -35.06 7.67 45.57
C GLU A 27 -34.75 8.79 44.56
N ARG A 28 -34.79 8.56 43.24
CA ARG A 28 -34.44 9.58 42.20
C ARG A 28 -33.07 10.27 42.40
N GLU A 29 -32.17 9.76 43.22
CA GLU A 29 -30.77 10.19 43.25
C GLU A 29 -29.95 9.46 42.18
N LYS A 30 -29.30 10.21 41.30
CA LYS A 30 -28.27 9.70 40.39
C LYS A 30 -26.90 9.94 41.02
N LYS A 31 -26.19 8.87 41.39
CA LYS A 31 -24.79 8.97 41.85
C LYS A 31 -23.87 8.44 40.75
N ILE A 32 -22.89 9.24 40.37
CA ILE A 32 -21.89 8.90 39.36
C ILE A 32 -20.62 8.48 40.09
N LEU A 33 -20.15 7.26 39.85
CA LEU A 33 -18.87 6.79 40.37
C LEU A 33 -17.85 6.76 39.22
N ILE A 34 -16.83 7.60 39.31
CA ILE A 34 -15.76 7.70 38.32
C ILE A 34 -14.51 7.03 38.89
N LEU A 35 -14.06 5.95 38.25
CA LEU A 35 -12.81 5.25 38.57
C LEU A 35 -11.75 5.60 37.54
N ILE A 36 -10.65 6.21 37.98
CA ILE A 36 -9.54 6.64 37.13
C ILE A 36 -8.29 5.82 37.50
N CYS A 37 -7.77 5.03 36.55
CA CYS A 37 -6.56 4.24 36.75
C CYS A 37 -5.36 4.87 36.04
N PHE A 38 -4.26 5.09 36.77
CA PHE A 38 -3.00 5.63 36.25
C PHE A 38 -1.88 4.57 36.22
N PRO A 39 -1.05 4.50 35.17
CA PRO A 39 0.16 3.69 35.16
C PRO A 39 1.24 4.28 36.08
N ARG A 40 2.05 3.39 36.67
CA ARG A 40 2.83 3.52 37.91
C ARG A 40 3.93 4.60 38.00
N LYS A 41 3.97 5.62 37.14
CA LYS A 41 5.03 6.66 37.17
C LYS A 41 4.53 8.05 36.77
N HIS A 42 3.63 8.69 37.51
CA HIS A 42 3.51 10.16 37.52
C HIS A 42 2.93 10.66 38.85
N LYS A 43 3.42 11.80 39.34
CA LYS A 43 2.86 12.52 40.51
C LYS A 43 1.48 13.07 40.15
N PHE A 44 0.51 12.93 41.05
CA PHE A 44 -0.86 13.45 40.88
C PHE A 44 -0.87 14.99 40.80
N PRO A 45 -1.58 15.61 39.83
CA PRO A 45 -1.92 17.03 39.93
C PRO A 45 -3.08 17.23 40.93
N LYS A 46 -3.00 18.27 41.76
CA LYS A 46 -4.10 18.69 42.64
C LYS A 46 -5.25 19.22 41.79
N ILE A 47 -6.42 18.60 41.88
CA ILE A 47 -7.67 19.11 41.30
C ILE A 47 -8.50 19.72 42.43
N HIS A 48 -8.94 20.98 42.26
CA HIS A 48 -9.89 21.62 43.16
C HIS A 48 -11.33 21.24 42.77
N THR A 49 -12.08 20.65 43.69
CA THR A 49 -13.49 20.30 43.51
C THR A 49 -14.39 21.50 43.85
N ARG A 50 -15.40 21.76 43.02
CA ARG A 50 -16.56 22.63 43.38
C ARG A 50 -17.49 21.87 44.34
N PRO A 51 -18.35 22.57 45.12
CA PRO A 51 -18.99 22.01 46.32
C PRO A 51 -20.00 20.88 46.12
N ASP A 52 -20.45 20.59 44.89
CA ASP A 52 -21.57 19.67 44.64
C ASP A 52 -21.17 18.28 44.07
N VAL A 53 -20.01 17.74 44.44
CA VAL A 53 -19.58 16.39 44.00
C VAL A 53 -19.14 15.53 45.19
N SER A 54 -19.77 14.35 45.32
CA SER A 54 -19.46 13.33 46.34
C SER A 54 -17.99 12.85 46.29
N PRO A 55 -17.42 12.33 47.41
CA PRO A 55 -15.98 12.06 47.50
C PRO A 55 -15.48 11.02 46.49
N VAL A 56 -14.32 11.32 45.90
CA VAL A 56 -13.57 10.42 45.00
C VAL A 56 -12.72 9.48 45.87
N TYR A 57 -12.90 8.17 45.71
CA TYR A 57 -12.11 7.15 46.40
C TYR A 57 -11.04 6.56 45.46
N TYR A 58 -9.79 6.45 45.95
CA TYR A 58 -8.68 5.84 45.23
C TYR A 58 -8.43 4.42 45.76
N LEU A 59 -8.35 3.43 44.87
CA LEU A 59 -7.99 2.04 45.21
C LEU A 59 -6.71 1.63 44.46
N HIS A 60 -5.72 1.13 45.20
CA HIS A 60 -4.48 0.56 44.67
C HIS A 60 -4.64 -0.96 44.48
N PHE A 61 -4.32 -1.48 43.29
CA PHE A 61 -4.19 -2.93 43.05
C PHE A 61 -2.80 -3.26 42.47
N PRO A 62 -2.01 -4.15 43.09
CA PRO A 62 -0.83 -4.73 42.45
C PRO A 62 -1.17 -6.11 41.83
N PHE A 63 -0.90 -6.23 40.52
CA PHE A 63 -0.77 -7.47 39.73
C PHE A 63 -1.97 -8.42 39.58
N PHE A 64 -2.18 -8.90 38.35
CA PHE A 64 -2.78 -10.23 38.10
C PHE A 64 -1.86 -11.04 37.19
N VAL A 65 -1.34 -12.14 37.75
CA VAL A 65 -0.86 -13.35 37.08
C VAL A 65 -1.97 -14.37 37.28
N PHE A 66 -2.43 -15.04 36.22
CA PHE A 66 -3.38 -16.15 36.36
C PHE A 66 -2.67 -17.38 36.92
N LYS A 67 -3.14 -17.90 38.06
CA LYS A 67 -2.87 -19.28 38.49
C LYS A 67 -4.06 -19.83 39.27
N TYR A 68 -4.60 -20.96 38.78
CA TYR A 68 -5.59 -21.78 39.46
C TYR A 68 -4.92 -22.57 40.58
N HIS A 69 -5.47 -22.54 41.80
CA HIS A 69 -5.36 -23.63 42.79
C HIS A 69 -6.52 -23.58 43.80
N GLN A 70 -6.96 -24.76 44.23
CA GLN A 70 -8.09 -25.05 45.12
C GLN A 70 -7.70 -25.10 46.63
N PHE A 71 -8.74 -25.05 47.49
CA PHE A 71 -8.89 -25.33 48.94
C PHE A 71 -8.74 -24.16 49.94
N PRO A 72 -9.34 -24.22 51.17
CA PRO A 72 -10.69 -24.60 51.63
C PRO A 72 -11.37 -23.46 52.49
N PRO A 73 -12.59 -23.63 53.08
CA PRO A 73 -13.50 -22.52 53.43
C PRO A 73 -13.50 -22.10 54.91
N LEU A 74 -13.91 -20.84 55.20
CA LEU A 74 -14.49 -20.40 56.49
C LEU A 74 -15.32 -19.09 56.28
N HIS A 75 -16.66 -19.19 56.28
CA HIS A 75 -17.64 -18.63 57.26
C HIS A 75 -17.68 -17.09 57.37
N TYR A 76 -18.73 -16.28 57.13
CA TYR A 76 -20.22 -16.33 57.01
C TYR A 76 -20.70 -14.95 56.43
N PRO A 77 -22.01 -14.62 56.28
CA PRO A 77 -23.00 -15.06 55.29
C PRO A 77 -23.45 -13.93 54.32
N PHE A 78 -23.88 -14.26 53.10
CA PHE A 78 -25.17 -13.86 52.53
C PHE A 78 -25.29 -14.45 51.11
N SER A 79 -26.20 -15.43 51.03
CA SER A 79 -26.91 -16.00 49.88
C SER A 79 -26.49 -15.63 48.45
N SER A 80 -26.13 -16.70 47.74
CA SER A 80 -26.12 -16.88 46.28
C SER A 80 -27.26 -16.17 45.54
N ILE A 81 -26.93 -15.52 44.42
CA ILE A 81 -27.90 -15.27 43.35
C ILE A 81 -27.30 -15.82 42.05
N CYS A 82 -27.76 -17.03 41.74
CA CYS A 82 -27.81 -17.59 40.39
C CYS A 82 -28.97 -16.89 39.67
N LEU A 83 -28.77 -16.41 38.45
CA LEU A 83 -29.87 -15.92 37.62
C LEU A 83 -29.88 -16.67 36.29
N CYS A 84 -30.69 -17.73 36.29
CA CYS A 84 -31.29 -18.32 35.10
C CYS A 84 -32.25 -17.32 34.44
N PHE A 85 -32.33 -17.38 33.11
CA PHE A 85 -33.38 -16.73 32.32
C PHE A 85 -34.73 -17.42 32.55
N PRO A 86 -35.84 -16.66 32.53
CA PRO A 86 -37.04 -17.16 31.90
C PRO A 86 -37.71 -16.14 30.95
N LEU A 87 -38.28 -16.70 29.88
CA LEU A 87 -39.30 -16.11 29.02
C LEU A 87 -40.62 -15.97 29.81
N PHE A 88 -41.39 -14.89 29.60
CA PHE A 88 -42.83 -14.90 29.20
C PHE A 88 -43.46 -13.48 29.20
N SER A 89 -44.12 -13.19 28.08
CA SER A 89 -45.39 -12.47 27.80
C SER A 89 -45.84 -11.18 28.52
N SER A 90 -46.12 -10.19 27.66
CA SER A 90 -47.25 -9.23 27.61
C SER A 90 -47.93 -8.73 28.90
N ALA A 91 -47.84 -7.42 29.15
CA ALA A 91 -48.95 -6.61 29.63
C ALA A 91 -48.75 -5.11 29.33
N PHE A 92 -49.84 -4.45 28.96
CA PHE A 92 -50.01 -3.06 28.53
C PHE A 92 -49.67 -2.02 29.60
N PHE A 93 -49.04 -0.89 29.20
CA PHE A 93 -49.04 0.39 29.94
C PHE A 93 -49.25 1.58 28.97
N PRO A 94 -49.93 2.67 29.38
CA PRO A 94 -50.35 3.79 28.51
C PRO A 94 -49.22 4.82 28.26
N PRO A 95 -49.34 5.71 27.25
CA PRO A 95 -48.20 6.42 26.68
C PRO A 95 -47.81 7.65 27.49
N PHE A 96 -46.57 7.68 27.98
CA PHE A 96 -45.94 8.90 28.49
C PHE A 96 -45.33 9.66 27.31
N LYS A 97 -45.89 10.81 26.94
CA LYS A 97 -45.35 11.70 25.90
C LYS A 97 -43.95 12.18 26.30
N ARG A 98 -42.91 11.60 25.69
CA ARG A 98 -41.54 12.12 25.72
C ARG A 98 -41.28 12.79 24.37
N LYS A 99 -40.90 14.07 24.39
CA LYS A 99 -40.36 14.77 23.21
C LYS A 99 -39.17 13.96 22.70
N GLU A 100 -39.29 13.39 21.50
CA GLU A 100 -38.14 12.90 20.76
C GLU A 100 -37.40 14.12 20.19
N GLU A 101 -36.36 14.55 20.88
CA GLU A 101 -35.25 15.21 20.19
C GLU A 101 -34.36 14.09 19.68
N THR A 102 -34.51 13.79 18.39
CA THR A 102 -33.65 12.86 17.66
C THR A 102 -32.25 13.48 17.59
N MET A 103 -31.40 13.19 18.57
CA MET A 103 -29.96 13.34 18.36
C MET A 103 -29.53 12.27 17.36
N VAL A 104 -29.46 12.67 16.10
CA VAL A 104 -28.77 11.90 15.06
C VAL A 104 -27.29 11.93 15.40
N VAL A 105 -26.83 10.95 16.16
CA VAL A 105 -25.40 10.64 16.23
C VAL A 105 -25.07 10.07 14.87
N HIS A 106 -24.51 10.90 13.98
CA HIS A 106 -23.82 10.41 12.79
C HIS A 106 -22.67 9.54 13.28
N SER A 107 -22.91 8.24 13.41
CA SER A 107 -21.81 7.27 13.41
C SER A 107 -21.25 7.26 12.00
N GLN A 108 -20.37 8.21 11.69
CA GLN A 108 -19.35 7.96 10.69
C GLN A 108 -18.57 6.75 11.23
N SER A 109 -18.81 5.61 10.59
CA SER A 109 -18.10 4.36 10.87
C SER A 109 -16.60 4.64 10.95
N ALA A 110 -15.89 4.07 11.93
CA ALA A 110 -14.43 4.13 12.04
C ALA A 110 -13.70 3.71 10.75
N ALA A 111 -14.38 3.04 9.81
CA ALA A 111 -13.88 2.74 8.47
C ALA A 111 -13.74 3.96 7.54
N LEU A 112 -14.60 4.99 7.69
CA LEU A 112 -14.48 6.25 6.94
C LEU A 112 -13.24 7.04 7.38
N ASP A 113 -12.87 6.98 8.66
CA ASP A 113 -11.65 7.62 9.17
C ASP A 113 -10.40 7.04 8.52
N HIS A 114 -10.36 5.72 8.30
CA HIS A 114 -9.24 5.05 7.65
C HIS A 114 -9.05 5.38 6.16
N CYS A 115 -10.12 5.81 5.48
CA CYS A 115 -10.10 6.23 4.07
C CYS A 115 -9.93 7.75 3.91
N SER A 116 -10.27 8.55 4.94
CA SER A 116 -10.26 10.03 4.91
C SER A 116 -8.93 10.66 4.48
N LEU A 117 -7.81 10.01 4.82
CA LEU A 117 -6.46 10.46 4.49
C LEU A 117 -6.05 10.13 3.05
N ILE A 118 -6.76 9.21 2.39
CA ILE A 118 -6.42 8.74 1.05
C ILE A 118 -7.19 9.57 0.03
N LYS A 119 -6.47 10.09 -0.95
CA LYS A 119 -7.07 10.89 -2.03
C LYS A 119 -8.09 10.06 -2.80
N THR A 120 -9.13 10.74 -3.28
CA THR A 120 -10.11 10.19 -4.22
C THR A 120 -9.99 10.87 -5.58
N CYS A 121 -10.35 10.20 -6.66
CA CYS A 121 -10.44 10.79 -7.99
C CYS A 121 -11.82 10.64 -8.61
N LYS A 122 -12.09 11.43 -9.66
CA LYS A 122 -13.29 11.28 -10.48
C LYS A 122 -13.29 9.89 -11.15
N PRO A 123 -14.47 9.27 -11.31
CA PRO A 123 -14.57 8.00 -12.00
C PRO A 123 -14.20 8.16 -13.47
N THR A 124 -13.41 7.22 -13.97
CA THR A 124 -13.09 7.11 -15.39
C THR A 124 -13.99 6.03 -15.97
N THR A 125 -14.87 6.40 -16.90
CA THR A 125 -15.81 5.47 -17.55
C THR A 125 -15.27 4.86 -18.85
N SER A 126 -14.17 5.38 -19.40
CA SER A 126 -13.58 4.85 -20.63
C SER A 126 -12.63 3.68 -20.33
N VAL A 127 -13.05 2.48 -20.72
CA VAL A 127 -12.15 1.33 -20.90
C VAL A 127 -11.41 1.54 -22.22
N PHE A 128 -10.09 1.72 -22.16
CA PHE A 128 -9.30 1.95 -23.36
C PHE A 128 -8.89 0.62 -23.99
N LYS A 129 -9.49 0.32 -25.14
CA LYS A 129 -9.18 -0.88 -25.94
C LYS A 129 -7.94 -0.71 -26.81
N GLY A 130 -7.33 0.48 -26.83
CA GLY A 130 -6.18 0.80 -27.67
C GLY A 130 -4.82 0.50 -27.05
N ILE A 131 -4.75 -0.25 -25.94
CA ILE A 131 -3.45 -0.65 -25.36
C ILE A 131 -2.73 -1.54 -26.38
N PRO A 132 -1.51 -1.18 -26.83
CA PRO A 132 -0.74 -2.01 -27.74
C PRO A 132 -0.51 -3.40 -27.14
N VAL A 133 -0.76 -4.43 -27.94
CA VAL A 133 -0.48 -5.82 -27.58
C VAL A 133 0.68 -6.30 -28.42
N VAL A 134 1.74 -6.74 -27.76
CA VAL A 134 2.94 -7.30 -28.39
C VAL A 134 2.98 -8.79 -28.09
N ASP A 135 3.02 -9.60 -29.14
CA ASP A 135 3.37 -11.01 -29.05
C ASP A 135 4.89 -11.14 -29.10
N LEU A 136 5.50 -11.70 -28.03
CA LEU A 136 6.95 -11.83 -27.96
C LEU A 136 7.52 -12.78 -29.04
N ARG A 137 6.69 -13.65 -29.61
CA ARG A 137 7.09 -14.60 -30.67
C ARG A 137 6.94 -14.03 -32.07
N ASP A 138 6.37 -12.84 -32.21
CA ASP A 138 6.23 -12.16 -33.49
C ASP A 138 7.62 -11.77 -34.02
N PRO A 139 7.97 -12.12 -35.27
CA PRO A 139 9.21 -11.64 -35.90
C PRO A 139 9.38 -10.11 -35.88
N GLU A 140 8.27 -9.37 -35.87
CA GLU A 140 8.24 -7.91 -35.83
C GLU A 140 8.10 -7.35 -34.40
N ALA A 141 8.24 -8.19 -33.36
CA ALA A 141 8.11 -7.78 -31.96
C ALA A 141 8.98 -6.56 -31.63
N LYS A 142 10.22 -6.48 -32.13
CA LYS A 142 11.09 -5.32 -31.91
C LYS A 142 10.49 -4.00 -32.40
N THR A 143 9.90 -4.01 -33.60
CA THR A 143 9.28 -2.84 -34.22
C THR A 143 8.03 -2.43 -33.44
N LEU A 144 7.21 -3.42 -33.05
CA LEU A 144 5.99 -3.19 -32.27
C LEU A 144 6.27 -2.65 -30.87
N ILE A 145 7.30 -3.18 -30.20
CA ILE A 145 7.74 -2.72 -28.89
C ILE A 145 8.19 -1.25 -28.96
N VAL A 146 9.08 -0.91 -29.90
CA VAL A 146 9.57 0.48 -30.04
C VAL A 146 8.40 1.43 -30.30
N LYS A 147 7.50 1.08 -31.22
CA LYS A 147 6.31 1.90 -31.52
C LYS A 147 5.43 2.11 -30.28
N ALA A 148 5.16 1.06 -29.51
CA ALA A 148 4.34 1.17 -28.31
C ALA A 148 5.02 2.02 -27.21
N CYS A 149 6.33 1.88 -27.04
CA CYS A 149 7.12 2.68 -26.11
C CYS A 149 7.19 4.16 -26.53
N GLU A 150 7.29 4.45 -27.83
CA GLU A 150 7.21 5.81 -28.36
C GLU A 150 5.83 6.38 -28.08
N GLU A 151 4.76 5.75 -28.56
CA GLU A 151 3.40 6.29 -28.50
C GLU A 151 2.84 6.41 -27.07
N TYR A 152 2.98 5.35 -26.27
CA TYR A 152 2.33 5.21 -24.97
C TYR A 152 3.28 5.11 -23.79
N GLY A 153 4.53 4.68 -24.00
CA GLY A 153 5.41 4.28 -22.90
C GLY A 153 4.94 3.01 -22.19
N PHE A 154 3.98 2.29 -22.79
CA PHE A 154 3.23 1.22 -22.15
C PHE A 154 2.71 0.21 -23.18
N PHE A 155 2.81 -1.07 -22.87
CA PHE A 155 2.19 -2.12 -23.69
C PHE A 155 1.88 -3.38 -22.89
N LYS A 156 0.96 -4.17 -23.43
CA LYS A 156 0.67 -5.53 -22.97
C LYS A 156 1.56 -6.51 -23.74
N LEU A 157 2.21 -7.42 -23.02
CA LEU A 157 3.04 -8.48 -23.58
C LEU A 157 2.36 -9.84 -23.41
N VAL A 158 2.20 -10.57 -24.52
CA VAL A 158 1.63 -11.93 -24.57
C VAL A 158 2.66 -12.93 -25.08
N ASN A 159 2.37 -14.23 -24.92
CA ASN A 159 3.23 -15.33 -25.39
C ASN A 159 4.69 -15.27 -24.86
N HIS A 160 4.86 -14.68 -23.68
CA HIS A 160 6.11 -14.36 -23.00
C HIS A 160 6.91 -15.55 -22.43
N GLY A 161 6.43 -16.79 -22.58
CA GLY A 161 7.14 -18.01 -22.17
C GLY A 161 7.26 -18.27 -20.66
N VAL A 162 6.99 -17.30 -19.78
CA VAL A 162 6.97 -17.52 -18.31
C VAL A 162 5.86 -18.53 -17.92
N PRO A 163 6.17 -19.63 -17.21
CA PRO A 163 5.18 -20.64 -16.82
C PRO A 163 4.11 -20.12 -15.85
N MET A 164 2.84 -20.37 -16.14
CA MET A 164 1.69 -19.92 -15.34
C MET A 164 1.73 -20.40 -13.88
N GLU A 165 2.36 -21.54 -13.61
CA GLU A 165 2.53 -22.10 -12.27
C GLU A 165 3.29 -21.16 -11.32
N PHE A 166 4.33 -20.48 -11.80
CA PHE A 166 5.12 -19.58 -10.95
C PHE A 166 4.27 -18.43 -10.41
N PHE A 167 3.30 -17.96 -11.20
CA PHE A 167 2.36 -16.93 -10.79
C PHE A 167 1.38 -17.45 -9.76
N THR A 168 0.72 -18.58 -10.04
CA THR A 168 -0.28 -19.16 -9.14
C THR A 168 0.34 -19.49 -7.78
N ARG A 169 1.54 -20.07 -7.77
CA ARG A 169 2.27 -20.40 -6.55
C ARG A 169 2.64 -19.14 -5.76
N LEU A 170 3.18 -18.13 -6.43
CA LEU A 170 3.56 -16.88 -5.76
C LEU A 170 2.34 -16.11 -5.23
N GLU A 171 1.24 -16.07 -5.97
CA GLU A 171 0.00 -15.40 -5.55
C GLU A 171 -0.58 -16.08 -4.30
N ALA A 172 -0.60 -17.41 -4.26
CA ALA A 172 -1.08 -18.16 -3.12
C ALA A 172 -0.25 -17.89 -1.85
N GLU A 173 1.08 -17.92 -1.93
CA GLU A 173 1.96 -17.64 -0.79
C GLU A 173 1.89 -16.17 -0.35
N ALA A 174 1.81 -15.23 -1.31
CA ALA A 174 1.64 -13.82 -0.98
C ALA A 174 0.32 -13.56 -0.23
N LEU A 175 -0.77 -14.20 -0.65
CA LEU A 175 -2.06 -14.08 0.05
C LEU A 175 -2.03 -14.71 1.45
N LYS A 176 -1.33 -15.84 1.66
CA LYS A 176 -1.11 -16.38 3.01
C LYS A 176 -0.45 -15.34 3.91
N PHE A 177 0.61 -14.69 3.43
CA PHE A 177 1.29 -13.63 4.17
C PHE A 177 0.36 -12.43 4.46
N PHE A 178 -0.37 -11.92 3.45
CA PHE A 178 -1.22 -10.75 3.64
C PHE A 178 -2.44 -11.02 4.54
N ASN A 179 -2.86 -12.28 4.66
CA ASN A 179 -3.92 -12.72 5.57
C ASN A 179 -3.47 -12.88 7.03
N LEU A 180 -2.17 -12.73 7.34
CA LEU A 180 -1.67 -12.76 8.71
C LEU A 180 -2.20 -11.58 9.53
N PRO A 181 -2.29 -11.74 10.87
CA PRO A 181 -2.58 -10.62 11.76
C PRO A 181 -1.62 -9.46 11.54
N GLN A 182 -2.11 -8.22 11.67
CA GLN A 182 -1.30 -7.02 11.42
C GLN A 182 -0.01 -7.01 12.27
N SER A 183 -0.09 -7.44 13.53
CA SER A 183 1.05 -7.57 14.43
C SER A 183 2.15 -8.50 13.94
N ASP A 184 1.82 -9.50 13.12
CA ASP A 184 2.79 -10.42 12.54
C ASP A 184 3.39 -9.86 11.26
N LYS A 185 2.57 -9.23 10.40
CA LYS A 185 3.06 -8.52 9.20
C LYS A 185 4.02 -7.38 9.55
N ASP A 186 3.74 -6.64 10.61
CA ASP A 186 4.57 -5.53 11.08
C ASP A 186 5.99 -5.95 11.47
N LYS A 187 6.19 -7.22 11.88
CA LYS A 187 7.54 -7.76 12.18
C LYS A 187 8.44 -7.80 10.94
N ALA A 188 7.85 -7.85 9.74
CA ALA A 188 8.58 -7.84 8.47
C ALA A 188 8.83 -6.41 7.94
N GLY A 189 8.32 -5.37 8.60
CA GLY A 189 8.52 -3.97 8.23
C GLY A 189 9.59 -3.24 9.04
N PRO A 190 9.76 -1.92 8.84
CA PRO A 190 9.26 -1.14 7.70
C PRO A 190 10.03 -1.47 6.40
N PRO A 191 9.51 -1.07 5.22
CA PRO A 191 10.08 -1.42 3.91
C PRO A 191 11.25 -0.50 3.54
N ASP A 192 12.26 -0.46 4.42
CA ASP A 192 13.46 0.38 4.29
C ASP A 192 14.71 -0.46 4.64
N PRO A 193 15.55 -0.81 3.64
CA PRO A 193 15.30 -0.67 2.20
C PRO A 193 14.27 -1.68 1.67
N PHE A 194 14.02 -2.77 2.40
CA PHE A 194 13.15 -3.88 2.01
C PHE A 194 12.35 -4.37 3.22
N GLY A 195 11.17 -4.96 2.95
CA GLY A 195 10.26 -5.45 3.98
C GLY A 195 8.80 -5.18 3.66
N TYR A 196 7.96 -5.29 4.69
CA TYR A 196 6.52 -5.02 4.63
C TYR A 196 6.20 -3.55 4.87
N GLY A 197 5.27 -3.01 4.08
CA GLY A 197 4.70 -1.68 4.23
C GLY A 197 3.18 -1.69 4.14
N VAL A 198 2.55 -0.72 4.80
CA VAL A 198 1.09 -0.56 4.79
C VAL A 198 0.73 0.91 4.69
N LYS A 199 -0.14 1.23 3.73
CA LYS A 199 -0.65 2.55 3.33
C LYS A 199 0.40 3.57 2.88
N LYS A 200 1.41 3.84 3.72
CA LYS A 200 2.47 4.82 3.48
C LYS A 200 3.32 4.39 2.28
N ILE A 201 3.58 5.31 1.36
CA ILE A 201 4.40 5.08 0.16
C ILE A 201 5.55 6.10 0.17
N GLY A 202 6.79 5.62 0.21
CA GLY A 202 7.95 6.49 0.36
C GLY A 202 7.98 7.20 1.72
N SER A 203 8.75 8.29 1.82
CA SER A 203 8.98 9.02 3.06
C SER A 203 8.23 10.37 3.16
N ASN A 204 7.58 10.83 2.08
CA ASN A 204 7.14 12.23 1.95
C ASN A 204 5.62 12.43 2.06
N GLY A 205 4.96 11.54 2.79
CA GLY A 205 3.55 11.67 3.17
C GLY A 205 2.54 11.09 2.18
N ASP A 206 2.99 10.42 1.12
CA ASP A 206 2.08 9.73 0.20
C ASP A 206 1.45 8.50 0.87
N VAL A 207 0.15 8.34 0.65
CA VAL A 207 -0.65 7.25 1.20
C VAL A 207 -1.56 6.68 0.12
N GLY A 208 -1.76 5.36 0.16
CA GLY A 208 -2.68 4.65 -0.71
C GLY A 208 -3.41 3.53 0.02
N TRP A 209 -4.47 3.00 -0.60
CA TRP A 209 -5.18 1.83 -0.11
C TRP A 209 -4.45 0.54 -0.52
N VAL A 210 -3.28 0.32 0.08
CA VAL A 210 -2.37 -0.76 -0.28
C VAL A 210 -1.56 -1.22 0.91
N GLU A 211 -1.32 -2.52 0.99
CA GLU A 211 -0.21 -3.10 1.74
C GLU A 211 0.72 -3.81 0.76
N TYR A 212 2.00 -3.95 1.09
CA TYR A 212 2.98 -4.44 0.12
C TYR A 212 4.22 -5.04 0.77
N LEU A 213 4.91 -5.88 0.00
CA LEU A 213 6.27 -6.34 0.25
C LEU A 213 7.19 -5.71 -0.79
N LEU A 214 8.29 -5.13 -0.33
CA LEU A 214 9.39 -4.67 -1.17
C LEU A 214 10.60 -5.58 -0.93
N LEU A 215 11.11 -6.21 -1.98
CA LEU A 215 12.13 -7.24 -1.93
C LEU A 215 13.29 -6.91 -2.88
N ASN A 216 14.50 -7.34 -2.53
CA ASN A 216 15.64 -7.28 -3.43
C ASN A 216 15.53 -8.44 -4.45
N THR A 217 15.95 -8.19 -5.69
CA THR A 217 15.95 -9.24 -6.74
C THR A 217 17.24 -10.06 -6.76
N ASN A 218 18.29 -9.61 -6.08
CA ASN A 218 19.50 -10.38 -5.84
C ASN A 218 19.31 -11.23 -4.58
N PRO A 219 19.19 -12.56 -4.70
CA PRO A 219 18.94 -13.45 -3.55
C PRO A 219 20.11 -13.47 -2.55
N GLN A 220 21.32 -13.07 -2.97
CA GLN A 220 22.47 -12.96 -2.07
C GLN A 220 22.35 -11.78 -1.12
N ILE A 221 21.57 -10.76 -1.49
CA ILE A 221 21.32 -9.58 -0.66
C ILE A 221 20.07 -9.84 0.19
N THR A 222 20.26 -10.65 1.23
CA THR A 222 19.17 -11.01 2.15
C THR A 222 19.24 -10.17 3.43
N SER A 223 18.19 -9.39 3.69
CA SER A 223 18.04 -8.65 4.96
C SER A 223 17.29 -9.47 6.01
N LEU A 224 17.51 -9.20 7.30
CA LEU A 224 16.78 -9.86 8.40
C LEU A 224 15.26 -9.64 8.31
N LYS A 225 14.84 -8.47 7.79
CA LYS A 225 13.44 -8.15 7.52
C LYS A 225 12.89 -9.01 6.38
N SER A 226 13.66 -9.15 5.28
CA SER A 226 13.32 -10.04 4.16
C SER A 226 13.19 -11.49 4.62
N LEU A 227 14.06 -11.98 5.51
CA LEU A 227 13.90 -13.30 6.12
C LEU A 227 12.61 -13.42 6.95
N THR A 228 12.22 -12.34 7.62
CA THR A 228 11.01 -12.30 8.44
C THR A 228 9.73 -12.39 7.61
N VAL A 229 9.74 -11.90 6.36
CA VAL A 229 8.65 -12.10 5.39
C VAL A 229 8.34 -13.59 5.18
N PHE A 230 9.36 -14.45 5.22
CA PHE A 230 9.21 -15.86 4.89
C PHE A 230 8.97 -16.76 6.11
N ARG A 231 8.86 -16.23 7.34
CA ARG A 231 8.95 -17.04 8.59
C ARG A 231 8.04 -18.26 8.71
N GLU A 232 6.80 -18.21 8.23
CA GLU A 232 5.87 -19.34 8.40
C GLU A 232 6.16 -20.51 7.45
N THR A 233 6.57 -20.21 6.22
CA THR A 233 6.97 -21.20 5.21
C THR A 233 8.25 -20.75 4.47
N PRO A 234 9.42 -20.68 5.17
CA PRO A 234 10.61 -19.98 4.66
C PRO A 234 11.08 -20.44 3.31
N GLU A 235 11.04 -21.75 3.07
CA GLU A 235 11.51 -22.32 1.81
C GLU A 235 10.47 -22.24 0.70
N ILE A 236 9.17 -22.34 1.02
CA ILE A 236 8.11 -22.35 0.00
C ILE A 236 7.90 -20.95 -0.55
N PHE A 237 7.71 -19.94 0.31
CA PHE A 237 7.44 -18.59 -0.18
C PHE A 237 8.70 -17.97 -0.81
N ARG A 238 9.88 -18.21 -0.24
CA ARG A 238 11.15 -17.71 -0.82
C ARG A 238 11.44 -18.33 -2.19
N SER A 239 11.24 -19.64 -2.36
CA SER A 239 11.40 -20.29 -3.67
C SER A 239 10.34 -19.81 -4.67
N ALA A 240 9.09 -19.61 -4.24
CA ALA A 240 8.05 -19.00 -5.07
C ALA A 240 8.43 -17.61 -5.60
N VAL A 241 8.97 -16.75 -4.74
CA VAL A 241 9.48 -15.43 -5.12
C VAL A 241 10.66 -15.55 -6.08
N ASN A 242 11.66 -16.38 -5.76
CA ASN A 242 12.87 -16.50 -6.55
C ASN A 242 12.60 -17.05 -7.95
N ASP A 243 11.83 -18.12 -8.08
CA ASP A 243 11.53 -18.72 -9.38
C ASP A 243 10.76 -17.75 -10.28
N TYR A 244 9.80 -17.01 -9.71
CA TYR A 244 9.09 -15.96 -10.41
C TYR A 244 10.02 -14.84 -10.88
N ILE A 245 10.83 -14.28 -9.96
CA ILE A 245 11.76 -13.18 -10.28
C ILE A 245 12.72 -13.62 -11.37
N GLN A 246 13.30 -14.82 -11.28
CA GLN A 246 14.26 -15.30 -12.28
C GLN A 246 13.62 -15.47 -13.65
N ALA A 247 12.39 -16.00 -13.72
CA ALA A 247 11.69 -16.15 -14.99
C ALA A 247 11.33 -14.79 -15.60
N VAL A 248 10.82 -13.85 -14.80
CA VAL A 248 10.50 -12.48 -15.25
C VAL A 248 11.76 -11.72 -15.66
N LYS A 249 12.87 -11.85 -14.94
CA LYS A 249 14.15 -11.22 -15.32
C LYS A 249 14.61 -11.68 -16.70
N ARG A 250 14.60 -12.99 -16.96
CA ARG A 250 14.99 -13.54 -18.28
C ARG A 250 14.13 -12.97 -19.40
N MET A 251 12.81 -12.95 -19.22
CA MET A 251 11.88 -12.35 -20.19
C MET A 251 12.13 -10.84 -20.35
N THR A 252 12.38 -10.13 -19.25
CA THR A 252 12.67 -8.69 -19.28
C THR A 252 13.95 -8.40 -20.07
N PHE A 253 14.99 -9.24 -19.95
CA PHE A 253 16.21 -9.11 -20.73
C PHE A 253 15.95 -9.23 -22.22
N GLU A 254 15.17 -10.22 -22.64
CA GLU A 254 14.76 -10.39 -24.04
C GLU A 254 13.98 -9.16 -24.55
N VAL A 255 13.04 -8.64 -23.76
CA VAL A 255 12.26 -7.44 -24.11
C VAL A 255 13.17 -6.22 -24.31
N VAL A 256 14.12 -5.95 -23.42
CA VAL A 256 15.02 -4.79 -23.57
C VAL A 256 16.07 -5.00 -24.66
N GLU A 257 16.46 -6.25 -24.96
CA GLU A 257 17.31 -6.61 -26.10
C GLU A 257 16.57 -6.40 -27.44
N LEU A 258 15.25 -6.64 -27.48
CA LEU A 258 14.40 -6.31 -28.63
C LEU A 258 14.20 -4.79 -28.77
N MET A 259 14.05 -4.05 -27.66
CA MET A 259 14.04 -2.59 -27.68
C MET A 259 15.35 -2.03 -28.26
N ALA A 260 16.49 -2.56 -27.80
CA ALA A 260 17.80 -2.15 -28.29
C ALA A 260 17.96 -2.41 -29.79
N ASP A 261 17.63 -3.61 -30.27
CA ASP A 261 17.65 -3.95 -31.71
C ASP A 261 16.71 -3.04 -32.51
N GLY A 262 15.46 -2.87 -32.09
CA GLY A 262 14.49 -1.99 -32.77
C GLY A 262 14.95 -0.52 -32.85
N LEU A 263 15.72 -0.06 -31.87
CA LEU A 263 16.35 1.26 -31.84
C LEU A 263 17.73 1.31 -32.50
N LYS A 264 18.26 0.18 -32.99
CA LYS A 264 19.60 0.04 -33.57
C LYS A 264 20.73 0.41 -32.60
N ILE A 265 20.56 0.08 -31.33
CA ILE A 265 21.59 0.22 -30.29
C ILE A 265 22.50 -1.01 -30.37
N GLU A 266 23.80 -0.75 -30.50
CA GLU A 266 24.83 -1.80 -30.47
C GLU A 266 25.77 -1.64 -29.26
N PRO A 267 26.14 -2.73 -28.57
CA PRO A 267 25.65 -4.09 -28.79
C PRO A 267 24.18 -4.26 -28.38
N ARG A 268 23.47 -5.23 -28.99
CA ARG A 268 22.05 -5.53 -28.65
C ARG A 268 21.79 -5.72 -27.15
N ASP A 269 22.78 -6.20 -26.40
CA ASP A 269 22.66 -6.44 -24.97
C ASP A 269 22.93 -5.19 -24.09
N ALA A 270 23.22 -4.02 -24.68
CA ALA A 270 23.61 -2.80 -23.96
C ALA A 270 22.66 -2.44 -22.79
N LEU A 271 21.34 -2.52 -23.02
CA LEU A 271 20.35 -2.27 -21.96
C LEU A 271 20.26 -3.44 -20.97
N SER A 272 20.26 -4.69 -21.46
CA SER A 272 20.13 -5.87 -20.60
C SER A 272 21.33 -6.05 -19.66
N ARG A 273 22.53 -5.64 -20.08
CA ARG A 273 23.74 -5.69 -19.27
C ARG A 273 23.61 -4.90 -17.98
N LEU A 274 22.95 -3.74 -18.02
CA LEU A 274 22.67 -2.92 -16.83
C LEU A 274 21.80 -3.65 -15.82
N LEU A 275 20.86 -4.47 -16.29
CA LEU A 275 19.92 -5.25 -15.48
C LEU A 275 20.52 -6.58 -14.99
N ARG A 276 21.48 -7.12 -15.74
CA ARG A 276 22.20 -8.36 -15.44
C ARG A 276 23.37 -8.15 -14.47
N ASP A 277 23.88 -6.91 -14.38
CA ASP A 277 24.99 -6.56 -13.49
C ASP A 277 24.69 -6.99 -12.03
N GLU A 278 25.70 -7.55 -11.36
CA GLU A 278 25.57 -8.04 -9.98
C GLU A 278 25.25 -6.91 -8.99
N LYS A 279 25.65 -5.68 -9.32
CA LYS A 279 25.39 -4.44 -8.58
C LYS A 279 24.12 -3.73 -9.06
N SER A 280 23.36 -4.32 -9.98
CA SER A 280 22.08 -3.76 -10.44
C SER A 280 21.15 -3.49 -9.26
N ASP A 281 20.57 -2.30 -9.25
CA ASP A 281 19.64 -1.86 -8.21
C ASP A 281 18.19 -2.22 -8.57
N SER A 282 17.99 -3.48 -8.96
CA SER A 282 16.68 -4.01 -9.32
C SER A 282 15.92 -4.51 -8.10
N CYS A 283 14.62 -4.18 -8.01
CA CYS A 283 13.76 -4.60 -6.90
C CYS A 283 12.47 -5.27 -7.39
N PHE A 284 11.83 -5.99 -6.47
CA PHE A 284 10.58 -6.68 -6.72
C PHE A 284 9.55 -6.24 -5.68
N ARG A 285 8.34 -5.94 -6.13
CA ARG A 285 7.26 -5.47 -5.26
C ARG A 285 6.01 -6.32 -5.44
N LEU A 286 5.49 -6.81 -4.32
CA LEU A 286 4.16 -7.42 -4.22
C LEU A 286 3.22 -6.41 -3.59
N ASN A 287 2.21 -5.96 -4.32
CA ASN A 287 1.16 -5.11 -3.77
C ASN A 287 -0.12 -5.92 -3.57
N HIS A 288 -0.75 -5.73 -2.42
CA HIS A 288 -2.10 -6.21 -2.12
C HIS A 288 -3.00 -4.99 -1.86
N TYR A 289 -4.03 -4.86 -2.68
CA TYR A 289 -5.09 -3.88 -2.53
C TYR A 289 -6.32 -4.65 -2.02
N PRO A 290 -6.60 -4.61 -0.71
CA PRO A 290 -7.76 -5.30 -0.16
C PRO A 290 -9.06 -4.65 -0.67
N PRO A 291 -10.19 -5.39 -0.70
CA PRO A 291 -11.48 -4.81 -1.00
C PRO A 291 -11.79 -3.64 -0.06
N CYS A 292 -12.43 -2.59 -0.56
CA CYS A 292 -12.93 -1.48 0.24
C CYS A 292 -14.45 -1.33 0.03
N PRO A 293 -15.30 -2.07 0.77
CA PRO A 293 -16.75 -2.01 0.63
C PRO A 293 -17.32 -0.60 0.80
N GLU A 294 -16.65 0.24 1.59
CA GLU A 294 -17.02 1.63 1.87
C GLU A 294 -16.93 2.54 0.63
N LEU A 295 -16.23 2.11 -0.44
CA LEU A 295 -16.22 2.79 -1.74
C LEU A 295 -17.65 3.06 -2.26
N GLN A 296 -18.57 2.12 -2.03
CA GLN A 296 -19.96 2.27 -2.48
C GLN A 296 -20.65 3.47 -1.82
N ALA A 297 -20.22 3.87 -0.62
CA ALA A 297 -20.72 5.03 0.11
C ALA A 297 -20.07 6.36 -0.30
N LEU A 298 -18.99 6.36 -1.11
CA LEU A 298 -18.24 7.58 -1.49
C LEU A 298 -18.86 8.37 -2.66
N GLY A 299 -20.15 8.20 -2.94
CA GLY A 299 -20.88 9.05 -3.89
C GLY A 299 -20.30 9.04 -5.31
N GLY A 300 -19.78 7.90 -5.77
CA GLY A 300 -19.23 7.72 -7.12
C GLY A 300 -17.77 8.17 -7.31
N ARG A 301 -17.03 8.45 -6.24
CA ARG A 301 -15.57 8.70 -6.31
C ARG A 301 -14.77 7.40 -6.16
N ASN A 302 -13.61 7.34 -6.83
CA ASN A 302 -12.69 6.20 -6.72
C ASN A 302 -11.61 6.50 -5.69
N LEU A 303 -11.33 5.55 -4.79
CA LEU A 303 -10.25 5.63 -3.81
C LEU A 303 -8.91 5.25 -4.48
N ILE A 304 -7.86 6.00 -4.18
CA ILE A 304 -6.52 5.72 -4.69
C ILE A 304 -5.90 4.53 -3.92
N GLY A 305 -5.67 3.42 -4.63
CA GLY A 305 -4.86 2.31 -4.15
C GLY A 305 -3.37 2.66 -4.16
N PHE A 306 -2.90 3.22 -5.26
CA PHE A 306 -1.53 3.71 -5.43
C PHE A 306 -1.55 5.01 -6.25
N GLY A 307 -0.92 6.06 -5.74
CA GLY A 307 -0.96 7.39 -6.36
C GLY A 307 -0.36 7.44 -7.75
N GLU A 308 -0.70 8.49 -8.51
CA GLU A 308 -0.12 8.71 -9.83
C GLU A 308 1.39 8.93 -9.75
N HIS A 309 2.14 8.31 -10.65
CA HIS A 309 3.60 8.44 -10.73
C HIS A 309 4.13 7.91 -12.06
N THR A 310 5.38 8.22 -12.36
CA THR A 310 6.23 7.49 -13.31
C THR A 310 7.21 6.60 -12.54
N ASP A 311 7.64 5.50 -13.15
CA ASP A 311 8.65 4.62 -12.55
C ASP A 311 10.06 5.17 -12.80
N PRO A 312 10.92 5.32 -11.78
CA PRO A 312 12.22 5.95 -11.96
C PRO A 312 13.25 5.07 -12.71
N GLN A 313 13.11 3.74 -12.64
CA GLN A 313 14.06 2.77 -13.21
C GLN A 313 14.06 2.75 -14.75
N ILE A 314 14.76 1.80 -15.38
CA ILE A 314 14.77 1.65 -16.85
C ILE A 314 13.41 1.11 -17.33
N ILE A 315 12.91 0.08 -16.66
CA ILE A 315 11.71 -0.64 -17.07
C ILE A 315 10.99 -1.20 -15.84
N SER A 316 9.66 -1.27 -15.89
CA SER A 316 8.90 -2.07 -14.94
C SER A 316 8.01 -3.09 -15.64
N VAL A 317 7.88 -4.26 -15.03
CA VAL A 317 7.17 -5.41 -15.59
C VAL A 317 6.16 -5.89 -14.58
N LEU A 318 4.89 -5.60 -14.87
CA LEU A 318 3.76 -5.80 -14.00
C LEU A 318 2.91 -6.98 -14.47
N ARG A 319 2.53 -7.84 -13.53
CA ARG A 319 1.39 -8.76 -13.67
C ARG A 319 0.46 -8.57 -12.48
N SER A 320 -0.84 -8.75 -12.68
CA SER A 320 -1.81 -8.84 -11.58
C SER A 320 -2.76 -10.01 -11.73
N ASN A 321 -3.48 -10.32 -10.66
CA ASN A 321 -4.68 -11.15 -10.77
C ASN A 321 -5.77 -10.45 -11.62
N ASN A 322 -6.88 -11.14 -11.86
CA ASN A 322 -7.95 -10.65 -12.75
C ASN A 322 -8.89 -9.62 -12.08
N THR A 323 -8.32 -8.70 -11.28
CA THR A 323 -9.03 -7.59 -10.64
C THR A 323 -8.54 -6.27 -11.23
N SER A 324 -9.48 -5.42 -11.64
CA SER A 324 -9.22 -4.10 -12.21
C SER A 324 -8.55 -3.15 -11.22
N GLY A 325 -8.01 -2.04 -11.73
CA GLY A 325 -7.52 -0.94 -10.89
C GLY A 325 -6.41 -0.13 -11.54
N LEU A 326 -5.61 -0.75 -12.42
CA LEU A 326 -4.54 -0.06 -13.13
C LEU A 326 -5.12 0.97 -14.12
N GLN A 327 -4.59 2.19 -14.07
CA GLN A 327 -4.86 3.21 -15.06
C GLN A 327 -3.54 3.84 -15.52
N ILE A 328 -3.50 4.25 -16.79
CA ILE A 328 -2.40 5.03 -17.37
C ILE A 328 -2.92 6.40 -17.81
N CYS A 329 -2.03 7.38 -17.87
CA CYS A 329 -2.30 8.72 -18.36
C CYS A 329 -1.74 8.85 -19.78
N LEU A 330 -2.62 9.08 -20.75
CA LEU A 330 -2.25 9.29 -22.15
C LEU A 330 -1.59 10.66 -22.35
N ARG A 331 -1.04 10.88 -23.55
CA ARG A 331 -0.33 12.13 -23.90
C ARG A 331 -1.20 13.37 -23.77
N ASP A 332 -2.49 13.26 -24.08
CA ASP A 332 -3.52 14.29 -23.94
C ASP A 332 -3.98 14.50 -22.47
N LYS A 333 -3.28 13.88 -21.51
CA LYS A 333 -3.54 13.91 -20.07
C LYS A 333 -4.83 13.22 -19.64
N THR A 334 -5.46 12.44 -20.52
CA THR A 334 -6.60 11.62 -20.16
C THR A 334 -6.17 10.37 -19.40
N TRP A 335 -6.88 10.05 -18.33
CA TRP A 335 -6.71 8.79 -17.61
C TRP A 335 -7.58 7.72 -18.23
N VAL A 336 -7.00 6.56 -18.50
CA VAL A 336 -7.72 5.41 -19.06
C VAL A 336 -7.48 4.15 -18.25
N SER A 337 -8.53 3.34 -18.11
CA SER A 337 -8.45 2.06 -17.41
C SER A 337 -7.84 0.99 -18.32
N VAL A 338 -6.85 0.26 -17.78
CA VAL A 338 -6.25 -0.91 -18.42
C VAL A 338 -7.06 -2.14 -18.02
N PRO A 339 -7.65 -2.90 -18.96
CA PRO A 339 -8.33 -4.15 -18.64
C PRO A 339 -7.39 -5.13 -17.93
N PRO A 340 -7.78 -5.75 -16.81
CA PRO A 340 -6.95 -6.75 -16.17
C PRO A 340 -6.80 -7.96 -17.09
N ASP A 341 -5.59 -8.53 -17.12
CA ASP A 341 -5.32 -9.80 -17.76
C ASP A 341 -4.28 -10.56 -16.92
N GLN A 342 -4.70 -11.69 -16.38
CA GLN A 342 -3.87 -12.51 -15.51
C GLN A 342 -2.85 -13.38 -16.25
N THR A 343 -2.96 -13.47 -17.59
CA THR A 343 -2.14 -14.32 -18.48
C THR A 343 -1.06 -13.53 -19.22
N SER A 344 -0.97 -12.23 -18.97
CA SER A 344 -0.08 -11.31 -19.70
C SER A 344 0.70 -10.43 -18.74
N PHE A 345 1.75 -9.80 -19.26
CA PHE A 345 2.46 -8.72 -18.56
C PHE A 345 2.08 -7.36 -19.13
N PHE A 346 2.22 -6.34 -18.31
CA PHE A 346 2.17 -4.94 -18.69
C PHE A 346 3.54 -4.33 -18.45
N ILE A 347 4.08 -3.67 -19.46
CA ILE A 347 5.44 -3.14 -19.46
C ILE A 347 5.38 -1.63 -19.45
N ASN A 348 6.08 -1.00 -18.50
CA ASN A 348 6.24 0.45 -18.44
C ASN A 348 7.67 0.81 -18.86
N VAL A 349 7.78 1.81 -19.74
CA VAL A 349 9.02 2.60 -19.86
C VAL A 349 9.18 3.41 -18.58
N GLY A 350 10.38 3.42 -18.01
CA GLY A 350 10.71 4.25 -16.86
C GLY A 350 11.56 5.47 -17.21
N ASP A 351 11.75 6.34 -16.23
CA ASP A 351 12.38 7.65 -16.40
C ASP A 351 13.85 7.52 -16.87
N ALA A 352 14.60 6.53 -16.38
CA ALA A 352 15.98 6.31 -16.81
C ALA A 352 16.07 5.94 -18.31
N LEU A 353 15.14 5.10 -18.80
CA LEU A 353 15.10 4.75 -20.23
C LEU A 353 14.66 5.92 -21.09
N GLN A 354 13.77 6.77 -20.57
CA GLN A 354 13.42 8.02 -21.23
C GLN A 354 14.65 8.92 -21.42
N VAL A 355 15.49 9.07 -20.39
CA VAL A 355 16.73 9.86 -20.50
C VAL A 355 17.70 9.23 -21.48
N MET A 356 17.93 7.91 -21.40
CA MET A 356 18.83 7.18 -22.30
C MET A 356 18.43 7.28 -23.77
N THR A 357 17.15 7.50 -24.06
CA THR A 357 16.61 7.65 -25.42
C THR A 357 16.31 9.10 -25.80
N ASN A 358 16.87 10.07 -25.05
CA ASN A 358 16.65 11.51 -25.23
C ASN A 358 15.16 11.91 -25.35
N GLY A 359 14.28 11.25 -24.58
CA GLY A 359 12.84 11.54 -24.58
C GLY A 359 12.04 10.84 -25.68
N ARG A 360 12.68 10.00 -26.51
CA ARG A 360 12.03 9.23 -27.58
C ARG A 360 11.08 8.18 -27.01
N LEU A 361 11.53 7.36 -26.06
CA LEU A 361 10.66 6.44 -25.31
C LEU A 361 10.21 7.15 -24.05
N ARG A 362 8.90 7.43 -23.91
CA ARG A 362 8.41 8.25 -22.79
C ARG A 362 7.96 7.38 -21.64
N SER A 363 8.34 7.77 -20.43
CA SER A 363 7.92 7.14 -19.19
C SER A 363 6.41 7.33 -18.98
N VAL A 364 5.69 6.23 -18.73
CA VAL A 364 4.23 6.26 -18.60
C VAL A 364 3.83 6.65 -17.18
N ARG A 365 3.02 7.71 -17.07
CA ARG A 365 2.39 8.06 -15.80
C ARG A 365 1.21 7.13 -15.56
N HIS A 366 1.19 6.47 -14.40
CA HIS A 366 0.20 5.46 -14.09
C HIS A 366 -0.20 5.52 -12.61
N ARG A 367 -1.35 4.92 -12.26
CA ARG A 367 -1.89 4.84 -10.90
C ARG A 367 -2.71 3.57 -10.71
N VAL A 368 -3.06 3.26 -9.47
CA VAL A 368 -3.97 2.16 -9.15
C VAL A 368 -5.15 2.67 -8.33
N LEU A 369 -6.36 2.31 -8.74
CA LEU A 369 -7.59 2.51 -8.00
C LEU A 369 -7.88 1.28 -7.14
N ALA A 370 -8.38 1.50 -5.92
CA ALA A 370 -8.89 0.42 -5.09
C ALA A 370 -10.23 -0.08 -5.66
N GLU A 371 -10.50 -1.37 -5.46
CA GLU A 371 -11.76 -2.00 -5.85
C GLU A 371 -12.61 -2.30 -4.60
N SER A 372 -13.92 -2.22 -4.76
CA SER A 372 -14.89 -2.38 -3.67
C SER A 372 -15.09 -3.83 -3.24
N MET A 373 -15.15 -4.75 -4.20
CA MET A 373 -15.60 -6.13 -3.95
C MET A 373 -14.48 -7.17 -3.97
N ARG A 374 -13.38 -6.90 -4.68
CA ARG A 374 -12.34 -7.91 -4.97
C ARG A 374 -10.98 -7.38 -4.59
N SER A 375 -10.14 -8.25 -4.02
CA SER A 375 -8.74 -7.93 -3.79
C SER A 375 -7.98 -7.93 -5.11
N ARG A 376 -7.04 -6.99 -5.23
CA ARG A 376 -6.07 -6.98 -6.32
C ARG A 376 -4.70 -7.34 -5.77
N VAL A 377 -4.05 -8.32 -6.37
CA VAL A 377 -2.64 -8.65 -6.09
C VAL A 377 -1.83 -8.37 -7.34
N SER A 378 -0.76 -7.58 -7.23
CA SER A 378 0.16 -7.31 -8.34
C SER A 378 1.60 -7.60 -7.97
N MET A 379 2.33 -8.15 -8.93
CA MET A 379 3.73 -8.56 -8.88
C MET A 379 4.50 -7.71 -9.88
N ILE A 380 5.43 -6.89 -9.40
CA ILE A 380 6.12 -5.89 -10.23
C ILE A 380 7.62 -6.06 -10.08
N TYR A 381 8.31 -6.39 -11.17
CA TYR A 381 9.76 -6.29 -11.26
C TYR A 381 10.14 -4.90 -11.75
N PHE A 382 11.07 -4.24 -11.06
CA PHE A 382 11.66 -2.97 -11.46
C PHE A 382 13.11 -3.19 -11.85
N GLY A 383 13.41 -2.96 -13.11
CA GLY A 383 14.73 -3.14 -13.69
C GLY A 383 15.58 -1.88 -13.59
N GLY A 384 16.43 -1.80 -12.57
CA GLY A 384 17.34 -0.67 -12.32
C GLY A 384 18.79 -1.00 -12.68
N PRO A 385 19.59 -0.01 -13.12
CA PRO A 385 21.02 -0.17 -13.37
C PRO A 385 21.82 -0.16 -12.05
N PRO A 386 23.15 -0.37 -12.08
CA PRO A 386 24.00 -0.12 -10.92
C PRO A 386 23.89 1.32 -10.40
N LEU A 387 24.07 1.52 -9.10
CA LEU A 387 24.00 2.85 -8.47
C LEU A 387 25.00 3.85 -9.06
N SER A 388 26.17 3.37 -9.52
CA SER A 388 27.21 4.19 -10.16
C SER A 388 26.98 4.44 -11.65
N GLU A 389 25.95 3.84 -12.25
CA GLU A 389 25.69 3.98 -13.69
C GLU A 389 25.38 5.43 -14.04
N LYS A 390 26.01 5.93 -15.10
CA LYS A 390 25.74 7.25 -15.63
C LYS A 390 24.55 7.18 -16.58
N ILE A 391 23.54 8.00 -16.29
CA ILE A 391 22.32 8.11 -17.07
C ILE A 391 22.42 9.37 -17.91
N ALA A 392 22.51 9.17 -19.22
CA ALA A 392 22.55 10.22 -20.24
C ALA A 392 22.03 9.64 -21.57
N PRO A 393 21.64 10.48 -22.53
CA PRO A 393 21.28 9.99 -23.86
C PRO A 393 22.38 9.15 -24.50
N LEU A 394 22.00 8.01 -25.07
CA LEU A 394 22.91 7.14 -25.79
C LEU A 394 23.32 7.80 -27.10
N ALA A 395 24.63 7.95 -27.31
CA ALA A 395 25.19 8.63 -28.49
C ALA A 395 24.70 8.03 -29.82
N SER A 396 24.41 6.72 -29.86
CA SER A 396 23.88 6.03 -31.05
C SER A 396 22.45 6.44 -31.43
N LEU A 397 21.70 7.05 -30.51
CA LEU A 397 20.32 7.49 -30.73
C LEU A 397 20.20 8.98 -31.00
N MET A 398 21.29 9.72 -30.82
CA MET A 398 21.33 11.17 -31.05
C MET A 398 21.57 11.46 -32.53
N ALA A 399 20.74 12.29 -33.13
CA ALA A 399 21.01 12.82 -34.46
C ALA A 399 22.23 13.76 -34.43
N LYS A 400 22.88 13.93 -35.59
CA LYS A 400 24.05 14.82 -35.70
C LYS A 400 23.66 16.26 -35.34
N GLY A 401 24.25 16.78 -34.27
CA GLY A 401 23.97 18.13 -33.77
C GLY A 401 22.73 18.23 -32.87
N GLU A 402 22.09 17.12 -32.53
CA GLU A 402 21.01 17.09 -31.55
C GLU A 402 21.58 17.33 -30.14
N GLU A 403 20.95 18.24 -29.40
CA GLU A 403 21.31 18.52 -28.02
C GLU A 403 20.58 17.57 -27.05
N SER A 404 21.27 17.17 -25.98
CA SER A 404 20.65 16.42 -24.89
C SER A 404 19.59 17.27 -24.18
N LEU A 405 18.40 16.70 -24.00
CA LEU A 405 17.32 17.31 -23.21
C LEU A 405 17.59 17.24 -21.70
N TYR A 406 18.53 16.40 -21.29
CA TYR A 406 18.81 16.10 -19.88
C TYR A 406 20.28 16.39 -19.53
N GLU A 407 20.51 16.79 -18.29
CA GLU A 407 21.86 16.79 -17.70
C GLU A 407 22.30 15.35 -17.41
N GLU A 408 23.61 15.10 -17.44
CA GLU A 408 24.16 13.81 -17.01
C GLU A 408 24.05 13.68 -15.49
N PHE A 409 23.59 12.52 -15.02
CA PHE A 409 23.54 12.18 -13.59
C PHE A 409 23.78 10.68 -13.39
N THR A 410 24.15 10.29 -12.18
CA THR A 410 24.24 8.88 -11.79
C THR A 410 22.89 8.35 -11.31
N TRP A 411 22.66 7.04 -11.45
CA TRP A 411 21.45 6.39 -10.92
C TRP A 411 21.29 6.65 -9.41
N TRP A 412 22.38 6.69 -8.65
CA TRP A 412 22.38 7.05 -7.23
C TRP A 412 21.80 8.46 -6.97
N GLU A 413 22.24 9.47 -7.73
CA GLU A 413 21.75 10.85 -7.60
C GLU A 413 20.25 10.93 -7.91
N TYR A 414 19.82 10.28 -8.99
CA TYR A 414 18.41 10.25 -9.38
C TYR A 414 17.54 9.55 -8.36
N LYS A 415 17.95 8.35 -7.92
CA LYS A 415 17.26 7.60 -6.86
C LYS A 415 17.18 8.42 -5.57
N THR A 416 18.29 9.02 -5.14
CA THR A 416 18.32 9.85 -3.93
C THR A 416 17.37 11.04 -4.03
N SER A 417 17.31 11.70 -5.20
CA SER A 417 16.37 12.77 -5.48
C SER A 417 14.91 12.27 -5.47
N ALA A 418 14.64 11.13 -6.10
CA ALA A 418 13.33 10.50 -6.14
C ALA A 418 12.78 10.19 -4.75
N TYR A 419 13.60 9.66 -3.82
CA TYR A 419 13.20 9.40 -2.44
C TYR A 419 12.93 10.68 -1.62
N LYS A 420 13.42 11.85 -2.06
CA LYS A 420 13.10 13.15 -1.46
C LYS A 420 11.86 13.81 -2.07
N SER A 421 11.36 13.30 -3.19
CA SER A 421 10.16 13.80 -3.88
C SER A 421 8.87 13.16 -3.37
N ARG A 422 7.73 13.80 -3.62
CA ARG A 422 6.43 13.14 -3.50
C ARG A 422 6.19 12.21 -4.68
N LEU A 423 5.33 11.22 -4.47
CA LEU A 423 5.07 10.16 -5.44
C LEU A 423 4.68 10.72 -6.82
N GLY A 424 3.82 11.74 -6.83
CA GLY A 424 3.30 12.36 -8.06
C GLY A 424 4.14 13.46 -8.68
N ASP A 425 5.28 13.81 -8.09
CA ASP A 425 6.16 14.87 -8.62
C ASP A 425 6.77 14.48 -9.97
N TYR A 426 7.01 15.48 -10.82
CA TYR A 426 7.77 15.28 -12.05
C TYR A 426 9.28 15.25 -11.74
N ARG A 427 9.77 14.06 -11.36
CA ARG A 427 11.15 13.85 -10.89
C ARG A 427 12.23 14.23 -11.92
N LEU A 428 11.98 13.97 -13.21
CA LEU A 428 12.91 14.33 -14.28
C LEU A 428 13.11 15.84 -14.43
N GLY A 429 12.18 16.68 -14.00
CA GLY A 429 12.29 18.13 -14.15
C GLY A 429 13.50 18.76 -13.43
N LEU A 430 14.08 18.08 -12.44
CA LEU A 430 15.32 18.52 -11.77
C LEU A 430 16.58 18.24 -12.60
N PHE A 431 16.47 17.37 -13.62
CA PHE A 431 17.56 16.88 -14.44
C PHE A 431 17.38 17.24 -15.93
N GLU A 432 16.34 18.00 -16.27
CA GLU A 432 16.18 18.57 -17.60
C GLU A 432 17.11 19.77 -17.78
N LYS A 433 17.71 19.90 -18.98
CA LYS A 433 18.44 21.11 -19.34
C LYS A 433 17.46 22.25 -19.45
N LYS A 434 17.74 23.36 -18.76
CA LYS A 434 17.01 24.60 -18.98
C LYS A 434 17.37 25.09 -20.37
N THR A 435 16.43 25.04 -21.31
CA THR A 435 16.60 25.74 -22.59
C THR A 435 16.86 27.20 -22.25
N GLY A 436 18.05 27.70 -22.58
CA GLY A 436 18.42 29.09 -22.36
C GLY A 436 17.33 29.97 -22.97
N GLY A 437 16.60 30.69 -22.12
CA GLY A 437 15.73 31.74 -22.59
C GLY A 437 16.59 32.69 -23.43
N ALA A 438 16.22 32.85 -24.70
CA ALA A 438 16.53 34.06 -25.42
C ALA A 438 15.87 35.22 -24.66
N ALA A 439 16.54 35.71 -23.62
CA ALA A 439 16.38 37.06 -23.14
C ALA A 439 17.02 37.96 -24.20
N GLY A 440 16.21 38.38 -25.17
CA GLY A 440 16.60 39.25 -26.27
C GLY A 440 15.51 40.29 -26.51
N GLN A 441 15.67 41.41 -25.80
CA GLN A 441 15.07 42.75 -25.96
C GLN A 441 13.59 42.94 -25.56
#